data_AF-A0A8S9BBX2-F1
#
_entry.id   AF-A0A8S9BBX2-F1
#
_cell.length_a   1.000
_cell.length_b   1.000
_cell.length_c   1.000
_cell.angle_alpha   90.00
_cell.angle_beta   90.00
_cell.angle_gamma   90.00
#
_symmetry.space_group_name_H-M   'P 1'
#
loop_
_entity.id
_entity.type
_entity.pdbx_description
1 polymer ?
#
loop_
_entity_poly.entity_id
_entity_poly.type
_entity_poly.pdbx_seq_one_letter_code
_entity_poly.pdbx_strand_id
1 'polypeptide(L)'
;MADSRLGTFLGDLKTAGKLDTTLLFLGSKQGQGPIDPSTLVVTDPQTVVDGAGVPVDFFVGEDGGIMWLENASDAQTAKANLLANATLEISYVLAGDEVALAGFGSPSLDPRVPDLVIGAKISTLWNTGFEFTDHGGFLPQDLDVPLIAYSPHLKPKNVTEVVSNRQVASTLLKALGLPLEQLDGFRLGEAPVLPHLFD
;
A
#
# COMPACT_ATOMS: atom_id res chain seq x y z
N MET A 1 -14.96 10.89 -16.67
CA MET A 1 -13.81 11.11 -15.75
C MET A 1 -14.28 10.97 -14.31
N ALA A 2 -13.38 10.69 -13.36
CA ALA A 2 -13.72 10.47 -11.95
C ALA A 2 -14.43 11.68 -11.31
N ASP A 3 -13.92 12.90 -11.58
CA ASP A 3 -14.51 14.15 -11.09
C ASP A 3 -15.99 14.31 -11.45
N SER A 4 -16.37 14.09 -12.71
CA SER A 4 -17.77 14.14 -13.14
C SER A 4 -18.66 13.09 -12.45
N ARG A 5 -18.11 11.91 -12.11
CA ARG A 5 -18.86 10.89 -11.37
C ARG A 5 -19.02 11.28 -9.89
N LEU A 6 -18.01 11.88 -9.28
CA LEU A 6 -18.12 12.45 -7.94
C LEU A 6 -19.17 13.57 -7.91
N GLY A 7 -19.18 14.46 -8.91
CA GLY A 7 -20.20 15.49 -9.05
C GLY A 7 -21.61 14.92 -9.18
N THR A 8 -21.77 13.83 -9.93
CA THR A 8 -23.05 13.10 -10.05
C THR A 8 -23.48 12.54 -8.70
N PHE A 9 -22.57 11.83 -8.00
CA PHE A 9 -22.84 11.27 -6.67
C PHE A 9 -23.26 12.32 -5.64
N LEU A 10 -22.57 13.47 -5.60
CA LEU A 10 -22.93 14.60 -4.73
C LEU A 10 -24.29 15.20 -5.12
N GLY A 11 -24.59 15.27 -6.42
CA GLY A 11 -25.89 15.69 -6.94
C GLY A 11 -27.04 14.77 -6.52
N ASP A 12 -26.81 13.46 -6.54
CA ASP A 12 -27.78 12.45 -6.10
C ASP A 12 -28.04 12.55 -4.59
N LEU A 13 -26.99 12.71 -3.77
CA LEU A 13 -27.12 12.96 -2.34
C LEU A 13 -27.92 14.24 -2.05
N LYS A 14 -27.69 15.30 -2.84
CA LYS A 14 -28.44 16.55 -2.71
C LYS A 14 -29.91 16.37 -3.06
N THR A 15 -30.21 15.72 -4.17
CA THR A 15 -31.58 15.43 -4.63
C THR A 15 -32.34 14.59 -3.60
N ALA A 16 -31.66 13.65 -2.94
CA ALA A 16 -32.24 12.84 -1.87
C ALA A 16 -32.37 13.57 -0.52
N GLY A 17 -31.94 14.83 -0.42
CA GLY A 17 -31.93 15.57 0.85
C GLY A 17 -30.98 14.97 1.89
N LYS A 18 -29.92 14.28 1.45
CA LYS A 18 -28.96 13.58 2.32
C LYS A 18 -27.59 14.25 2.40
N LEU A 19 -27.28 15.15 1.47
CA LEU A 19 -25.96 15.80 1.39
C LEU A 19 -25.55 16.45 2.71
N ASP A 20 -26.45 17.22 3.34
CA ASP A 20 -26.15 17.94 4.59
C ASP A 20 -25.95 17.02 5.79
N THR A 21 -26.56 15.83 5.77
CA THR A 21 -26.46 14.83 6.86
C THR A 21 -25.41 13.75 6.62
N THR A 22 -24.62 13.87 5.55
CA THR A 22 -23.63 12.85 5.17
C THR A 22 -22.22 13.38 5.38
N LEU A 23 -21.40 12.62 6.10
CA LEU A 23 -19.95 12.76 6.08
C LEU A 23 -19.38 11.83 5.00
N LEU A 24 -18.74 12.42 4.00
CA LEU A 24 -18.10 11.71 2.90
C LEU A 24 -16.60 11.63 3.15
N PHE A 25 -16.02 10.43 2.99
CA PHE A 25 -14.60 10.24 2.80
C PHE A 25 -14.34 9.84 1.35
N LEU A 26 -13.40 10.52 0.70
CA LEU A 26 -12.90 10.18 -0.62
C LEU A 26 -11.41 9.91 -0.51
N GLY A 27 -10.99 8.72 -0.91
CA GLY A 27 -9.58 8.37 -0.99
C GLY A 27 -9.34 7.27 -2.00
N SER A 28 -8.10 6.79 -2.06
CA SER A 28 -7.73 5.62 -2.88
C SER A 28 -7.15 4.52 -1.99
N LYS A 29 -7.22 3.27 -2.47
CA LYS A 29 -6.54 2.15 -1.83
C LYS A 29 -5.02 2.24 -2.03
N GLN A 30 -4.61 2.69 -3.21
CA GLN A 30 -3.22 2.82 -3.65
C GLN A 30 -3.10 3.85 -4.77
N GLY A 31 -1.87 4.29 -5.03
CA GLY A 31 -1.48 5.05 -6.20
C GLY A 31 -1.15 4.15 -7.38
N GLN A 32 -0.19 4.57 -8.20
CA GLN A 32 0.22 3.90 -9.43
C GLN A 32 1.58 4.44 -9.86
N GLY A 33 2.50 3.56 -10.22
CA GLY A 33 3.74 3.93 -10.88
C GLY A 33 4.30 2.81 -11.75
N PRO A 34 5.50 2.94 -12.32
CA PRO A 34 6.23 4.17 -12.48
C PRO A 34 5.45 5.26 -13.24
N ILE A 35 5.67 6.52 -12.88
CA ILE A 35 4.91 7.65 -13.47
C ILE A 35 5.57 8.17 -14.76
N ASP A 36 6.90 8.15 -14.83
CA ASP A 36 7.66 8.68 -15.97
C ASP A 36 8.12 7.56 -16.92
N PRO A 37 7.43 7.34 -18.05
CA PRO A 37 7.76 6.28 -19.00
C PRO A 37 9.13 6.48 -19.66
N SER A 38 9.71 7.68 -19.63
CA SER A 38 11.03 7.94 -20.22
C SER A 38 12.18 7.36 -19.40
N THR A 39 11.92 7.03 -18.13
CA THR A 39 12.91 6.48 -17.19
C THR A 39 12.69 5.00 -16.90
N LEU A 40 11.67 4.39 -17.52
CA LEU A 40 11.21 3.04 -17.23
C LEU A 40 12.27 1.99 -17.60
N VAL A 41 12.57 1.12 -16.64
CA VAL A 41 13.38 -0.08 -16.81
C VAL A 41 12.46 -1.28 -16.63
N VAL A 42 12.25 -2.03 -17.71
CA VAL A 42 11.43 -3.25 -17.70
C VAL A 42 12.33 -4.47 -17.84
N THR A 43 12.23 -5.40 -16.90
CA THR A 43 12.89 -6.71 -16.98
C THR A 43 11.91 -7.83 -16.69
N ASP A 44 12.25 -9.05 -17.10
CA ASP A 44 11.40 -10.22 -16.84
C ASP A 44 11.40 -10.55 -15.33
N PRO A 45 10.23 -10.73 -14.67
CA PRO A 45 10.15 -11.11 -13.26
C PRO A 45 10.86 -12.43 -12.93
N GLN A 46 11.02 -13.33 -13.90
CA GLN A 46 11.82 -14.54 -13.73
C GLN A 46 13.28 -14.22 -13.36
N THR A 47 13.82 -13.05 -13.77
CA THR A 47 15.17 -12.62 -13.38
C THR A 47 15.31 -12.40 -11.87
N VAL A 48 14.24 -12.01 -11.18
CA VAL A 48 14.22 -11.87 -9.71
C VAL A 48 14.23 -13.24 -9.04
N VAL A 49 13.42 -14.18 -9.56
CA VAL A 49 13.37 -15.57 -9.09
C VAL A 49 14.74 -16.23 -9.25
N ASP A 50 15.33 -16.15 -10.44
CA ASP A 50 16.65 -16.72 -10.73
C ASP A 50 17.75 -16.01 -9.91
N GLY A 51 17.60 -14.70 -9.71
CA GLY A 51 18.51 -13.87 -8.93
C GLY A 51 18.55 -14.20 -7.43
N ALA A 52 17.53 -14.87 -6.88
CA ALA A 52 17.55 -15.36 -5.52
C ALA A 52 18.67 -16.42 -5.32
N GLY A 53 19.00 -17.18 -6.36
CA GLY A 53 20.08 -18.17 -6.31
C GLY A 53 19.83 -19.33 -5.32
N VAL A 54 18.59 -19.51 -4.90
CA VAL A 54 18.10 -20.59 -4.02
C VAL A 54 16.72 -21.04 -4.52
N PRO A 55 16.22 -22.23 -4.15
CA PRO A 55 14.88 -22.67 -4.57
C PRO A 55 13.77 -21.74 -4.05
N VAL A 56 12.97 -21.22 -4.97
CA VAL A 56 11.84 -20.31 -4.71
C VAL A 56 10.54 -21.09 -4.89
N ASP A 57 9.67 -21.06 -3.89
CA ASP A 57 8.34 -21.69 -3.96
C ASP A 57 7.36 -20.79 -4.71
N PHE A 58 7.34 -19.50 -4.37
CA PHE A 58 6.46 -18.53 -5.02
C PHE A 58 7.04 -17.11 -4.98
N PHE A 59 6.84 -16.37 -6.07
CA PHE A 59 7.16 -14.95 -6.17
C PHE A 59 6.00 -14.21 -6.84
N VAL A 60 5.68 -13.04 -6.30
CA VAL A 60 4.74 -12.10 -6.92
C VAL A 60 5.26 -10.68 -6.75
N GLY A 61 5.32 -9.92 -7.83
CA GLY A 61 5.71 -8.52 -7.82
C GLY A 61 6.12 -7.98 -9.19
N GLU A 62 5.84 -6.71 -9.42
CA GLU A 62 6.26 -5.98 -10.63
C GLU A 62 7.08 -4.72 -10.26
N ASP A 63 6.50 -3.76 -9.52
CA ASP A 63 7.18 -2.54 -9.03
C ASP A 63 7.66 -2.62 -7.57
N GLY A 64 7.71 -3.87 -7.09
CA GLY A 64 8.03 -4.31 -5.74
C GLY A 64 7.44 -5.72 -5.60
N GLY A 65 7.90 -6.50 -4.64
CA GLY A 65 7.47 -7.89 -4.58
C GLY A 65 7.66 -8.57 -3.23
N ILE A 66 7.07 -9.74 -3.13
CA ILE A 66 7.16 -10.63 -1.98
C ILE A 66 7.47 -12.05 -2.47
N MET A 67 8.27 -12.78 -1.71
CA MET A 67 8.80 -14.08 -2.12
C MET A 67 8.75 -15.08 -0.97
N TRP A 68 8.33 -16.31 -1.29
CA TRP A 68 8.40 -17.49 -0.45
C TRP A 68 9.45 -18.44 -1.01
N LEU A 69 10.29 -18.96 -0.14
CA LEU A 69 11.34 -19.92 -0.49
C LEU A 69 10.86 -21.34 -0.18
N GLU A 70 11.39 -22.33 -0.89
CA GLU A 70 11.13 -23.73 -0.50
C GLU A 70 11.72 -24.05 0.88
N ASN A 71 12.77 -23.30 1.28
CA ASN A 71 13.38 -23.39 2.60
C ASN A 71 13.66 -21.99 3.18
N ALA A 72 12.91 -21.61 4.21
CA ALA A 72 13.03 -20.31 4.88
C ALA A 72 14.45 -20.03 5.46
N SER A 73 15.26 -21.05 5.73
CA SER A 73 16.65 -20.83 6.18
C SER A 73 17.53 -20.13 5.13
N ASP A 74 17.10 -20.14 3.86
CA ASP A 74 17.84 -19.59 2.74
C ASP A 74 17.58 -18.09 2.54
N ALA A 75 16.69 -17.48 3.34
CA ALA A 75 16.25 -16.09 3.18
C ALA A 75 17.41 -15.07 3.15
N GLN A 76 18.42 -15.26 4.00
CA GLN A 76 19.59 -14.38 4.04
C GLN A 76 20.52 -14.57 2.84
N THR A 77 20.63 -15.81 2.33
CA THR A 77 21.36 -16.10 1.08
C THR A 77 20.66 -15.44 -0.10
N ALA A 78 19.33 -15.62 -0.21
CA ALA A 78 18.52 -15.00 -1.25
C ALA A 78 18.66 -13.48 -1.25
N LYS A 79 18.53 -12.85 -0.06
CA LYS A 79 18.74 -11.41 0.11
C LYS A 79 20.12 -10.96 -0.39
N ALA A 80 21.19 -11.66 -0.01
CA ALA A 80 22.53 -11.29 -0.42
C ALA A 80 22.72 -11.38 -1.95
N ASN A 81 22.20 -12.45 -2.57
CA ASN A 81 22.28 -12.65 -4.02
C ASN A 81 21.50 -11.57 -4.79
N LEU A 82 20.27 -11.28 -4.36
CA LEU A 82 19.41 -10.25 -4.96
C LEU A 82 20.06 -8.86 -4.90
N LEU A 83 20.61 -8.48 -3.73
CA LEU A 83 21.27 -7.18 -3.55
C LEU A 83 22.61 -7.08 -4.31
N ALA A 84 23.29 -8.21 -4.55
CA ALA A 84 24.52 -8.23 -5.35
C ALA A 84 24.25 -8.05 -6.85
N ASN A 85 23.04 -8.39 -7.32
CA ASN A 85 22.67 -8.27 -8.72
C ASN A 85 22.09 -6.88 -9.05
N ALA A 86 22.98 -5.95 -9.43
CA ALA A 86 22.60 -4.58 -9.76
C ALA A 86 21.61 -4.46 -10.93
N THR A 87 21.53 -5.44 -11.83
CA THR A 87 20.64 -5.40 -13.00
C THR A 87 19.17 -5.65 -12.65
N LEU A 88 18.88 -6.13 -11.43
CA LEU A 88 17.50 -6.34 -10.96
C LEU A 88 16.83 -5.04 -10.54
N GLU A 89 17.60 -3.95 -10.40
CA GLU A 89 17.11 -2.64 -9.94
C GLU A 89 16.39 -2.72 -8.58
N ILE A 90 16.87 -3.60 -7.69
CA ILE A 90 16.37 -3.72 -6.31
C ILE A 90 16.97 -2.60 -5.45
N SER A 91 16.12 -1.94 -4.67
CA SER A 91 16.52 -0.90 -3.71
C SER A 91 16.79 -1.48 -2.32
N TYR A 92 15.98 -2.43 -1.86
CA TYR A 92 16.17 -3.11 -0.59
C TYR A 92 15.51 -4.49 -0.58
N VAL A 93 15.96 -5.34 0.34
CA VAL A 93 15.35 -6.64 0.64
C VAL A 93 15.27 -6.79 2.15
N LEU A 94 14.08 -7.09 2.66
CA LEU A 94 13.86 -7.59 4.01
C LEU A 94 13.80 -9.11 3.95
N ALA A 95 14.46 -9.81 4.87
CA ALA A 95 14.48 -11.28 4.92
C ALA A 95 14.28 -11.81 6.34
N GLY A 96 13.45 -12.85 6.48
CA GLY A 96 13.22 -13.54 7.75
C GLY A 96 12.69 -12.59 8.83
N ASP A 97 13.39 -12.46 9.96
CA ASP A 97 12.97 -11.61 11.08
C ASP A 97 12.81 -10.12 10.70
N GLU A 98 13.52 -9.64 9.67
CA GLU A 98 13.35 -8.27 9.18
C GLU A 98 11.94 -8.01 8.62
N VAL A 99 11.31 -9.04 8.04
CA VAL A 99 9.91 -8.98 7.56
C VAL A 99 8.96 -8.78 8.74
N ALA A 100 9.21 -9.49 9.85
CA ALA A 100 8.44 -9.35 11.08
C ALA A 100 8.63 -7.99 11.74
N LEU A 101 9.87 -7.51 11.81
CA LEU A 101 10.19 -6.18 12.36
C LEU A 101 9.56 -5.04 11.53
N ALA A 102 9.38 -5.25 10.23
CA ALA A 102 8.67 -4.31 9.36
C ALA A 102 7.13 -4.39 9.46
N GLY A 103 6.60 -5.29 10.31
CA GLY A 103 5.16 -5.38 10.60
C GLY A 103 4.36 -6.22 9.60
N PHE A 104 5.02 -7.02 8.74
CA PHE A 104 4.35 -7.94 7.82
C PHE A 104 3.94 -9.27 8.46
N GLY A 105 4.33 -9.50 9.72
CA GLY A 105 4.15 -10.78 10.42
C GLY A 105 5.42 -11.63 10.35
N SER A 106 5.40 -12.80 10.99
CA SER A 106 6.57 -13.68 11.05
C SER A 106 6.42 -14.90 10.13
N PRO A 107 7.33 -15.11 9.16
CA PRO A 107 7.27 -16.27 8.27
C PRO A 107 7.49 -17.59 9.02
N SER A 108 8.12 -17.57 10.20
CA SER A 108 8.27 -18.77 11.05
C SER A 108 7.00 -19.16 11.81
N LEU A 109 6.02 -18.25 11.91
CA LEU A 109 4.78 -18.45 12.65
C LEU A 109 3.55 -18.58 11.74
N ASP A 110 3.59 -17.98 10.55
CA ASP A 110 2.48 -17.96 9.60
C ASP A 110 3.02 -18.16 8.18
N PRO A 111 2.69 -19.28 7.50
CA PRO A 111 3.18 -19.56 6.15
C PRO A 111 2.63 -18.59 5.09
N ARG A 112 1.63 -17.76 5.43
CA ARG A 112 1.12 -16.71 4.54
C ARG A 112 1.98 -15.45 4.56
N VAL A 113 2.95 -15.35 5.47
CA VAL A 113 3.93 -14.27 5.49
C VAL A 113 5.11 -14.68 4.61
N PRO A 114 5.55 -13.82 3.69
CA PRO A 114 6.68 -14.14 2.81
C PRO A 114 7.99 -14.22 3.58
N ASP A 115 8.94 -14.99 3.06
CA ASP A 115 10.30 -15.02 3.58
C ASP A 115 11.07 -13.74 3.24
N LEU A 116 10.75 -13.12 2.10
CA LEU A 116 11.34 -11.86 1.66
C LEU A 116 10.29 -10.83 1.25
N VAL A 117 10.57 -9.57 1.58
CA VAL A 117 9.92 -8.38 1.01
C VAL A 117 10.96 -7.60 0.21
N ILE A 118 10.69 -7.36 -1.07
CA ILE A 118 11.64 -6.84 -2.05
C ILE A 118 11.13 -5.48 -2.54
N GLY A 119 11.87 -4.41 -2.24
CA GLY A 119 11.57 -3.07 -2.73
C GLY A 119 12.33 -2.78 -4.02
N ALA A 120 11.62 -2.48 -5.11
CA ALA A 120 12.23 -2.06 -6.36
C ALA A 120 12.70 -0.59 -6.26
N LYS A 121 13.64 -0.18 -7.12
CA LYS A 121 13.96 1.24 -7.31
C LYS A 121 12.84 1.92 -8.11
N ILE A 122 12.71 3.23 -7.94
CA ILE A 122 11.82 4.06 -8.79
C ILE A 122 12.12 3.77 -10.27
N SER A 123 11.06 3.68 -11.06
CA SER A 123 11.10 3.38 -12.49
C SER A 123 11.47 1.93 -12.88
N THR A 124 11.48 1.01 -11.92
CA THR A 124 11.61 -0.43 -12.20
C THR A 124 10.26 -1.08 -12.38
N LEU A 125 10.14 -1.98 -13.35
CA LEU A 125 8.99 -2.87 -13.50
C LEU A 125 9.45 -4.27 -13.93
N TRP A 126 9.16 -5.27 -13.11
CA TRP A 126 9.38 -6.68 -13.42
C TRP A 126 8.17 -7.27 -14.13
N ASN A 127 8.06 -7.05 -15.45
CA ASN A 127 6.91 -7.48 -16.25
C ASN A 127 7.33 -8.08 -17.60
N THR A 128 6.50 -8.98 -18.16
CA THR A 128 6.61 -9.52 -19.54
C THR A 128 5.49 -9.03 -20.47
N GLY A 129 4.52 -8.27 -19.93
CA GLY A 129 3.34 -7.77 -20.62
C GLY A 129 3.51 -6.42 -21.32
N PHE A 130 2.36 -5.80 -21.62
CA PHE A 130 2.29 -4.47 -22.26
C PHE A 130 1.87 -3.38 -21.26
N GLU A 131 1.74 -3.74 -19.98
CA GLU A 131 1.54 -2.82 -18.88
C GLU A 131 2.88 -2.17 -18.51
N PHE A 132 2.92 -0.84 -18.55
CA PHE A 132 4.12 -0.03 -18.24
C PHE A 132 4.00 0.72 -16.91
N THR A 133 2.96 0.40 -16.16
CA THR A 133 2.68 0.90 -14.81
C THR A 133 2.03 -0.25 -14.03
N ASP A 134 2.39 -0.40 -12.77
CA ASP A 134 1.72 -1.23 -11.80
C ASP A 134 1.59 -0.51 -10.42
N HIS A 135 1.17 -1.25 -9.40
CA HIS A 135 1.14 -0.85 -8.02
C HIS A 135 1.14 -2.10 -7.14
N GLY A 136 1.44 -1.92 -5.87
CA GLY A 136 1.56 -3.03 -4.93
C GLY A 136 2.98 -3.18 -4.40
N GLY A 137 3.92 -2.47 -5.04
CA GLY A 137 5.18 -2.09 -4.46
C GLY A 137 5.06 -1.15 -3.26
N PHE A 138 6.23 -0.70 -2.81
CA PHE A 138 6.40 0.02 -1.55
C PHE A 138 6.88 1.47 -1.77
N LEU A 139 6.78 1.95 -3.00
CA LEU A 139 7.23 3.28 -3.37
C LEU A 139 6.17 4.32 -3.00
N PRO A 140 6.56 5.59 -2.72
CA PRO A 140 5.61 6.66 -2.44
C PRO A 140 4.54 6.82 -3.54
N GLN A 141 4.87 6.58 -4.80
CA GLN A 141 3.90 6.62 -5.91
C GLN A 141 2.76 5.58 -5.78
N ASP A 142 2.96 4.51 -5.00
CA ASP A 142 1.96 3.47 -4.73
C ASP A 142 1.23 3.71 -3.41
N LEU A 143 1.92 4.28 -2.42
CA LEU A 143 1.44 4.40 -1.05
C LEU A 143 0.83 5.77 -0.73
N ASP A 144 1.35 6.84 -1.32
CA ASP A 144 0.89 8.21 -1.05
C ASP A 144 -0.36 8.50 -1.87
N VAL A 145 -1.51 8.44 -1.20
CA VAL A 145 -2.83 8.66 -1.81
C VAL A 145 -3.53 9.86 -1.19
N PRO A 146 -4.35 10.58 -1.98
CA PRO A 146 -5.17 11.65 -1.41
C PRO A 146 -6.23 11.06 -0.47
N LEU A 147 -6.51 11.78 0.62
CA LEU A 147 -7.64 11.54 1.50
C LEU A 147 -8.36 12.87 1.75
N ILE A 148 -9.65 12.90 1.44
CA ILE A 148 -10.51 14.07 1.58
C ILE A 148 -11.70 13.69 2.45
N ALA A 149 -11.98 14.50 3.47
CA ALA A 149 -13.23 14.45 4.22
C ALA A 149 -14.12 15.64 3.81
N TYR A 150 -15.40 15.37 3.58
CA TYR A 150 -16.37 16.38 3.15
C TYR A 150 -17.68 16.25 3.91
N SER A 151 -18.15 17.39 4.41
CA SER A 151 -19.53 17.62 4.85
C SER A 151 -19.78 19.13 4.79
N PRO A 152 -21.00 19.59 4.46
CA PRO A 152 -21.35 21.01 4.48
C PRO A 152 -21.12 21.71 5.83
N HIS A 153 -20.96 20.95 6.91
CA HIS A 153 -20.72 21.46 8.26
C HIS A 153 -19.24 21.53 8.64
N LEU A 154 -18.34 20.97 7.84
CA LEU A 154 -16.90 21.07 8.08
C LEU A 154 -16.39 22.44 7.61
N LYS A 155 -15.53 23.05 8.42
CA LYS A 155 -14.78 24.24 8.00
C LYS A 155 -13.71 23.80 6.99
N PRO A 156 -13.63 24.41 5.80
CA PRO A 156 -12.58 24.09 4.84
C PRO A 156 -11.19 24.28 5.45
N LYS A 157 -10.33 23.27 5.33
CA LYS A 157 -8.97 23.26 5.85
C LYS A 157 -8.08 22.35 5.02
N ASN A 158 -6.86 22.80 4.73
CA ASN A 158 -5.79 21.93 4.23
C ASN A 158 -5.02 21.39 5.44
N VAL A 159 -4.90 20.06 5.52
CA VAL A 159 -4.16 19.37 6.57
C VAL A 159 -2.93 18.73 5.93
N THR A 160 -1.75 19.10 6.39
CA THR A 160 -0.46 18.58 5.89
C THR A 160 0.12 17.50 6.79
N GLU A 161 -0.57 17.16 7.88
CA GLU A 161 -0.19 16.06 8.76
C GLU A 161 -0.32 14.74 8.00
N VAL A 162 0.72 13.89 8.09
CA VAL A 162 0.71 12.57 7.48
C VAL A 162 -0.24 11.67 8.25
N VAL A 163 -1.19 11.08 7.53
CA VAL A 163 -2.19 10.16 8.07
C VAL A 163 -2.13 8.82 7.31
N SER A 164 -2.74 7.79 7.89
CA SER A 164 -2.85 6.47 7.29
C SER A 164 -4.29 6.13 6.93
N ASN A 165 -4.50 5.39 5.83
CA ASN A 165 -5.78 4.78 5.50
C ASN A 165 -6.35 3.90 6.62
N ARG A 166 -5.50 3.39 7.52
CA ARG A 166 -5.92 2.66 8.74
C ARG A 166 -6.87 3.49 9.61
N GLN A 167 -6.70 4.81 9.64
CA GLN A 167 -7.48 5.73 10.47
C GLN A 167 -8.92 5.96 9.98
N VAL A 168 -9.23 5.59 8.73
CA VAL A 168 -10.58 5.81 8.17
C VAL A 168 -11.63 5.02 8.96
N ALA A 169 -11.34 3.76 9.33
CA ALA A 169 -12.30 2.90 10.02
C ALA A 169 -12.69 3.43 11.41
N SER A 170 -11.71 3.82 12.24
CA SER A 170 -11.99 4.39 13.57
C SER A 170 -12.71 5.73 13.46
N THR A 171 -12.37 6.54 12.46
CA THR A 171 -13.04 7.82 12.20
C THR A 171 -14.50 7.62 11.79
N LEU A 172 -14.80 6.62 10.96
CA LEU A 172 -16.18 6.26 10.60
C LEU A 172 -16.98 5.80 11.82
N LEU A 173 -16.40 4.95 12.69
CA LEU A 173 -17.06 4.55 13.93
C LEU A 173 -17.37 5.77 14.81
N LYS A 174 -16.42 6.70 14.94
CA LYS A 174 -16.62 7.95 15.67
C LYS A 174 -17.77 8.77 15.08
N ALA A 175 -17.80 8.95 13.76
CA ALA A 175 -18.83 9.70 13.06
C ALA A 175 -20.23 9.11 13.23
N LEU A 176 -20.33 7.78 13.28
CA LEU A 176 -21.59 7.06 13.50
C LEU A 176 -22.00 6.99 14.99
N GLY A 177 -21.19 7.50 15.92
CA GLY A 177 -21.43 7.38 17.35
C GLY A 177 -21.26 5.95 17.88
N LEU A 178 -20.53 5.11 17.15
CA LEU A 178 -20.25 3.72 17.54
C LEU A 178 -19.03 3.63 18.46
N PRO A 179 -18.95 2.63 19.36
CA PRO A 179 -17.80 2.44 20.23
C PRO A 179 -16.53 2.11 19.44
N LEU A 180 -15.47 2.93 19.61
CA LEU A 180 -14.19 2.73 18.92
C LEU A 180 -13.47 1.45 19.33
N GLU A 181 -13.68 1.02 20.58
CA GLU A 181 -13.11 -0.21 21.15
C GLU A 181 -13.57 -1.48 20.42
N GLN A 182 -14.56 -1.41 19.53
CA GLN A 182 -14.93 -2.54 18.66
C GLN A 182 -13.91 -2.76 17.54
N LEU A 183 -13.01 -1.81 17.27
CA LEU A 183 -11.97 -1.93 16.26
C LEU A 183 -10.62 -2.27 16.92
N ASP A 184 -10.10 -3.46 16.63
CA ASP A 184 -8.81 -3.93 17.13
C ASP A 184 -7.67 -2.96 16.80
N GLY A 185 -7.64 -2.43 15.57
CA GLY A 185 -6.64 -1.44 15.17
C GLY A 185 -6.68 -0.17 16.01
N PHE A 186 -7.85 0.25 16.49
CA PHE A 186 -7.95 1.38 17.42
C PHE A 186 -7.42 0.99 18.81
N ARG A 187 -7.82 -0.18 19.33
CA ARG A 187 -7.36 -0.70 20.63
C ARG A 187 -5.85 -0.85 20.72
N LEU A 188 -5.22 -1.26 19.61
CA LEU A 188 -3.78 -1.43 19.50
C LEU A 188 -3.03 -0.11 19.24
N GLY A 189 -3.75 1.01 19.03
CA GLY A 189 -3.17 2.32 18.75
C GLY A 189 -2.72 2.51 17.30
N GLU A 190 -3.00 1.56 16.40
CA GLU A 190 -2.57 1.58 15.00
C GLU A 190 -3.52 2.34 14.05
N ALA A 191 -4.75 2.57 14.50
CA ALA A 191 -5.79 3.25 13.74
C ALA A 191 -6.45 4.36 14.58
N PRO A 192 -5.71 5.39 15.04
CA PRO A 192 -6.32 6.51 15.75
C PRO A 192 -7.33 7.25 14.85
N VAL A 193 -8.26 8.00 15.45
CA VAL A 193 -9.19 8.84 14.69
C VAL A 193 -8.40 9.90 13.91
N LEU A 194 -8.85 10.24 12.70
CA LEU A 194 -8.24 11.28 11.89
C LEU A 194 -8.20 12.61 12.66
N PRO A 195 -7.04 13.29 12.68
CA PRO A 195 -6.91 14.56 13.37
C PRO A 195 -7.79 15.63 12.71
N HIS A 196 -8.21 16.61 13.49
CA HIS A 196 -8.93 17.81 13.03
C HIS A 196 -10.34 17.65 12.48
N LEU A 197 -10.87 16.43 12.40
CA LEU A 197 -12.19 16.22 11.81
C LEU A 197 -13.35 16.56 12.76
N PHE A 198 -13.14 16.41 14.06
CA PHE A 198 -14.16 16.58 15.11
C PHE A 198 -13.79 17.68 16.12
N ASP A 199 -12.90 18.60 15.74
CA ASP A 199 -12.47 19.75 16.54
C ASP A 199 -13.55 20.83 16.68
#